data_AF-A0A496VJA7-F1
#
_entry.id   AF-A0A496VJA7-F1
#
_cell.length_a   1.000
_cell.length_b   1.000
_cell.length_c   1.000
_cell.angle_alpha   90.00
_cell.angle_beta   90.00
_cell.angle_gamma   90.00
#
_symmetry.space_group_name_H-M   'P 1'
#
loop_
_entity.id
_entity.type
_entity.pdbx_description
1 polymer ?
#
loop_
_entity_poly.entity_id
_entity_poly.type
_entity_poly.pdbx_seq_one_letter_code
_entity_poly.pdbx_strand_id
1 'polypeptide(L)'
;NYCAFMAKSLKGKVKVWEIWNEPNNFYIAKNYGGSWNGKGKNCPWMDKFTDLVIASAKAIRKVDPNVVIITGGGNPPATHHMLAMLKAKVAAHLLDGVSLHPYPYTLPPEKQAFGGESNRLRDGLASADDYHSYASMVRLMKAKMKSVGMKSTDIYVTEFGFTTFNRTKGSIYEGFTPSTQAKYLTRMFIGHLVHGIKAAIQYDFKNDGTNIREAEHNFGMVEHSVRGYKPKPSYYAIQRLCSLLSSPVKEYKSKLSTKVMPDRYTPSKNWKSFEPCEVRDGAKLQPIGHVQKHLFRNGDKELILVLWNAIRATDERQPLLTKDVVIETAEYGNPLAIDILTGKTYDIKSEVKESKTFLKDVIIPDYPIVIKMFKK
;
A
#
# COMPACT_ATOMS: atom_id res chain seq x y z
N ASN A 1 -25.40 15.77 16.12
CA ASN A 1 -26.69 15.36 15.52
C ASN A 1 -26.56 14.76 14.12
N TYR A 2 -25.78 15.36 13.19
CA TYR A 2 -25.63 14.83 11.82
C TYR A 2 -25.18 13.36 11.74
N CYS A 3 -24.10 12.96 12.43
CA CYS A 3 -23.62 11.57 12.38
C CYS A 3 -24.65 10.55 12.92
N ALA A 4 -25.41 10.89 13.96
CA ALA A 4 -26.48 10.03 14.47
C ALA A 4 -27.64 9.92 13.46
N PHE A 5 -28.01 11.02 12.81
CA PHE A 5 -29.00 11.02 11.73
C PHE A 5 -28.55 10.10 10.59
N MET A 6 -27.31 10.25 10.10
CA MET A 6 -26.77 9.40 9.03
C MET A 6 -26.71 7.93 9.44
N ALA A 7 -26.24 7.63 10.65
CA ALA A 7 -26.21 6.27 11.18
C ALA A 7 -27.62 5.64 11.24
N LYS A 8 -28.64 6.42 11.61
CA LYS A 8 -30.03 5.95 11.64
C LYS A 8 -30.56 5.68 10.23
N SER A 9 -30.33 6.61 9.31
CA SER A 9 -30.83 6.56 7.94
C SER A 9 -30.20 5.43 7.11
N LEU A 10 -28.95 5.06 7.40
CA LEU A 10 -28.19 4.04 6.68
C LEU A 10 -27.99 2.73 7.48
N LYS A 11 -28.72 2.57 8.59
CA LYS A 11 -28.66 1.38 9.43
C LYS A 11 -28.92 0.10 8.62
N GLY A 12 -28.06 -0.90 8.79
CA GLY A 12 -28.11 -2.16 8.03
C GLY A 12 -27.58 -2.08 6.58
N LYS A 13 -27.29 -0.89 6.05
CA LYS A 13 -26.74 -0.69 4.69
C LYS A 13 -25.25 -0.38 4.71
N VAL A 14 -24.79 0.44 5.66
CA VAL A 14 -23.38 0.82 5.82
C VAL A 14 -22.75 0.02 6.96
N LYS A 15 -21.63 -0.64 6.68
CA LYS A 15 -20.90 -1.47 7.65
C LYS A 15 -19.71 -0.76 8.30
N VAL A 16 -19.11 0.21 7.60
CA VAL A 16 -17.91 0.94 8.02
C VAL A 16 -18.18 2.44 7.86
N TRP A 17 -17.95 3.20 8.92
CA TRP A 17 -18.04 4.65 8.93
C TRP A 17 -16.67 5.26 9.12
N GLU A 18 -16.23 6.07 8.16
CA GLU A 18 -15.05 6.90 8.31
C GLU A 18 -15.46 8.30 8.80
N ILE A 19 -14.82 8.75 9.88
CA ILE A 19 -15.02 10.09 10.41
C ILE A 19 -13.99 11.03 9.77
N TRP A 20 -14.49 11.89 8.88
CA TRP A 20 -13.77 12.96 8.16
C TRP A 20 -12.78 12.48 7.10
N ASN A 21 -12.28 13.41 6.28
CA ASN A 21 -11.27 13.20 5.24
C ASN A 21 -10.15 14.26 5.33
N GLU A 22 -8.90 13.83 5.35
CA GLU A 22 -7.66 14.63 5.42
C GLU A 22 -7.79 15.93 6.21
N PRO A 23 -8.00 15.88 7.53
CA PRO A 23 -8.23 17.08 8.36
C PRO A 23 -7.04 18.05 8.33
N ASN A 24 -5.83 17.55 8.03
CA ASN A 24 -4.62 18.35 7.83
C ASN A 24 -4.63 19.18 6.54
N ASN A 25 -5.40 18.76 5.54
CA ASN A 25 -5.48 19.40 4.22
C ASN A 25 -6.80 20.16 4.04
N PHE A 26 -7.92 19.63 4.55
CA PHE A 26 -9.26 20.16 4.30
C PHE A 26 -9.94 20.72 5.54
N TYR A 27 -10.32 22.01 5.45
CA TYR A 27 -11.14 22.80 6.37
C TYR A 27 -10.64 22.89 7.82
N ILE A 28 -10.43 21.78 8.53
CA ILE A 28 -10.12 21.78 9.97
C ILE A 28 -8.76 22.45 10.23
N ALA A 29 -7.67 21.96 9.64
CA ALA A 29 -6.36 22.61 9.78
C ALA A 29 -6.34 24.04 9.27
N LYS A 30 -7.01 24.32 8.14
CA LYS A 30 -7.12 25.67 7.57
C LYS A 30 -7.83 26.65 8.51
N ASN A 31 -8.89 26.21 9.21
CA ASN A 31 -9.71 27.08 10.05
C ASN A 31 -9.13 27.30 11.45
N TYR A 32 -8.41 26.31 12.00
CA TYR A 32 -7.91 26.38 13.38
C TYR A 32 -6.41 26.61 13.50
N GLY A 33 -5.65 26.41 12.43
CA GLY A 33 -4.20 26.57 12.41
C GLY A 33 -3.45 25.46 13.16
N GLY A 34 -2.13 25.42 12.95
CA GLY A 34 -1.22 24.39 13.46
C GLY A 34 -0.38 23.75 12.35
N SER A 35 0.51 22.84 12.74
CA SER A 35 1.35 22.10 11.78
C SER A 35 0.55 21.01 11.05
N TRP A 36 0.80 20.83 9.75
CA TRP A 36 0.09 19.83 8.92
C TRP A 36 0.29 18.37 9.41
N ASN A 37 1.42 18.11 10.08
CA ASN A 37 1.76 16.80 10.62
C ASN A 37 1.32 16.61 12.07
N GLY A 38 0.63 17.59 12.68
CA GLY A 38 0.15 17.49 14.05
C GLY A 38 1.22 17.66 15.13
N LYS A 39 2.46 18.04 14.76
CA LYS A 39 3.56 18.25 15.71
C LYS A 39 3.38 19.52 16.54
N GLY A 40 3.62 19.40 17.85
CA GLY A 40 3.81 20.53 18.76
C GLY A 40 2.58 20.88 19.59
N LYS A 41 2.79 21.66 20.66
CA LYS A 41 1.72 22.03 21.62
C LYS A 41 0.71 23.04 21.05
N ASN A 42 1.11 23.85 20.06
CA ASN A 42 0.24 24.83 19.41
C ASN A 42 -0.32 24.26 18.10
N CYS A 43 -1.19 23.26 18.20
CA CYS A 43 -1.85 22.64 17.03
C CYS A 43 -3.37 22.51 17.24
N PRO A 44 -4.11 23.64 17.35
CA PRO A 44 -5.53 23.62 17.75
C PRO A 44 -6.43 22.77 16.86
N TRP A 45 -6.10 22.65 15.56
CA TRP A 45 -6.86 21.82 14.65
C TRP A 45 -6.88 20.34 15.07
N MET A 46 -5.78 19.84 15.67
CA MET A 46 -5.69 18.46 16.11
C MET A 46 -6.59 18.18 17.31
N ASP A 47 -6.69 19.13 18.25
CA ASP A 47 -7.63 19.06 19.37
C ASP A 47 -9.07 19.04 18.88
N LYS A 48 -9.43 19.99 18.01
CA LYS A 48 -10.77 20.10 17.43
C LYS A 48 -11.15 18.87 16.61
N PHE A 49 -10.21 18.34 15.84
CA PHE A 49 -10.43 17.10 15.09
C PHE A 49 -10.63 15.91 16.02
N THR A 50 -9.79 15.76 17.05
CA THR A 50 -9.92 14.68 18.04
C THR A 50 -11.27 14.75 18.76
N ASP A 51 -11.73 15.95 19.15
CA ASP A 51 -13.04 16.14 19.78
C ASP A 51 -14.19 15.80 18.83
N LEU A 52 -14.07 16.18 17.56
CA LEU A 52 -15.04 15.80 16.52
C LEU A 52 -15.11 14.29 16.35
N VAL A 53 -13.98 13.58 16.33
CA VAL A 53 -13.92 12.12 16.25
C VAL A 53 -14.64 11.49 17.43
N ILE A 54 -14.35 11.94 18.65
CA ILE A 54 -14.98 11.41 19.88
C ILE A 54 -16.50 11.63 19.85
N ALA A 55 -16.94 12.85 19.53
CA ALA A 55 -18.36 13.19 19.49
C ALA A 55 -19.10 12.40 18.40
N SER A 56 -18.50 12.26 17.22
CA SER A 56 -19.07 11.53 16.09
C SER A 56 -19.17 10.03 16.39
N ALA A 57 -18.11 9.43 16.92
CA ALA A 57 -18.10 8.01 17.27
C ALA A 57 -19.15 7.67 18.33
N LYS A 58 -19.27 8.49 19.39
CA LYS A 58 -20.32 8.32 20.42
C LYS A 58 -21.73 8.44 19.82
N ALA A 59 -21.95 9.41 18.92
CA ALA A 59 -23.23 9.62 18.27
C ALA A 59 -23.63 8.44 17.37
N ILE A 60 -22.69 7.88 16.60
CA ILE A 60 -22.91 6.71 15.74
C ILE A 60 -23.22 5.48 16.62
N ARG A 61 -22.39 5.21 17.64
CA ARG A 61 -22.55 4.06 18.55
C ARG A 61 -23.90 4.02 19.28
N LYS A 62 -24.45 5.19 19.63
CA LYS A 62 -25.76 5.28 20.27
C LYS A 62 -26.89 4.74 19.37
N VAL A 63 -26.72 4.81 18.05
CA VAL A 63 -27.73 4.41 17.06
C VAL A 63 -27.47 3.00 16.53
N ASP A 64 -26.20 2.69 16.26
CA ASP A 64 -25.76 1.39 15.78
C ASP A 64 -24.47 0.98 16.52
N PRO A 65 -24.57 0.15 17.56
CA PRO A 65 -23.42 -0.24 18.37
C PRO A 65 -22.50 -1.25 17.68
N ASN A 66 -22.87 -1.81 16.52
CA ASN A 66 -22.15 -2.93 15.88
C ASN A 66 -21.40 -2.56 14.60
N VAL A 67 -21.54 -1.32 14.10
CA VAL A 67 -20.78 -0.87 12.91
C VAL A 67 -19.30 -0.72 13.19
N VAL A 68 -18.48 -0.77 12.16
CA VAL A 68 -17.06 -0.42 12.27
C VAL A 68 -16.93 1.10 12.18
N ILE A 69 -16.15 1.72 13.06
CA ILE A 69 -15.83 3.16 13.03
C ILE A 69 -14.32 3.33 12.89
N ILE A 70 -13.92 4.04 11.85
CA ILE A 70 -12.51 4.35 11.53
C ILE A 70 -12.31 5.86 11.40
N THR A 71 -11.07 6.30 11.54
CA THR A 71 -10.64 7.68 11.25
C THR A 71 -9.11 7.71 11.13
N GLY A 72 -8.55 8.88 10.83
CA GLY A 72 -7.12 9.05 10.63
C GLY A 72 -6.72 9.25 9.18
N GLY A 73 -7.70 9.45 8.27
CA GLY A 73 -7.58 9.69 6.84
C GLY A 73 -6.79 10.94 6.45
N GLY A 74 -5.69 11.20 7.13
CA GLY A 74 -4.60 12.09 6.76
C GLY A 74 -3.28 11.32 6.78
N ASN A 75 -2.17 12.04 6.93
CA ASN A 75 -0.83 11.46 6.90
C ASN A 75 -0.48 10.65 8.17
N PRO A 76 0.41 9.64 8.08
CA PRO A 76 0.80 8.80 9.22
C PRO A 76 1.24 9.53 10.51
N PRO A 77 2.05 10.61 10.48
CA PRO A 77 2.46 11.28 11.70
C PRO A 77 1.31 12.00 12.42
N ALA A 78 0.44 12.70 11.69
CA ALA A 78 -0.75 13.32 12.26
C ALA A 78 -1.64 12.28 12.98
N THR A 79 -1.82 11.12 12.36
CA THR A 79 -2.59 10.01 12.93
C THR A 79 -1.95 9.43 14.19
N HIS A 80 -0.62 9.32 14.25
CA HIS A 80 0.07 8.92 15.48
C HIS A 80 -0.17 9.90 16.64
N HIS A 81 -0.14 11.20 16.36
CA HIS A 81 -0.41 12.23 17.38
C HIS A 81 -1.87 12.19 17.85
N MET A 82 -2.83 12.09 16.92
CA MET A 82 -4.25 11.92 17.26
C MET A 82 -4.47 10.69 18.15
N LEU A 83 -3.85 9.54 17.85
CA LEU A 83 -3.97 8.34 18.69
C LEU A 83 -3.44 8.57 20.12
N ALA A 84 -2.37 9.36 20.29
CA ALA A 84 -1.89 9.75 21.62
C ALA A 84 -2.92 10.59 22.37
N MET A 85 -3.59 11.51 21.68
CA MET A 85 -4.63 12.37 22.25
C MET A 85 -5.89 11.59 22.61
N LEU A 86 -6.30 10.65 21.76
CA LEU A 86 -7.39 9.71 22.07
C LEU A 86 -7.08 8.86 23.31
N LYS A 87 -5.81 8.45 23.50
CA LYS A 87 -5.40 7.76 24.74
C LYS A 87 -5.58 8.66 25.95
N ALA A 88 -5.06 9.90 25.89
CA ALA A 88 -5.14 10.87 26.98
C ALA A 88 -6.61 11.21 27.34
N LYS A 89 -7.49 11.26 26.34
CA LYS A 89 -8.94 11.47 26.50
C LYS A 89 -9.74 10.19 26.80
N VAL A 90 -9.07 9.05 27.03
CA VAL A 90 -9.68 7.74 27.31
C VAL A 90 -10.72 7.33 26.25
N ALA A 91 -10.45 7.65 24.99
CA ALA A 91 -11.41 7.55 23.89
C ALA A 91 -10.97 6.64 22.73
N ALA A 92 -9.75 6.08 22.78
CA ALA A 92 -9.25 5.17 21.74
C ALA A 92 -10.15 3.93 21.51
N HIS A 93 -10.86 3.49 22.55
CA HIS A 93 -11.78 2.34 22.51
C HIS A 93 -13.06 2.58 21.68
N LEU A 94 -13.31 3.82 21.25
CA LEU A 94 -14.47 4.19 20.42
C LEU A 94 -14.29 3.81 18.94
N LEU A 95 -13.04 3.58 18.51
CA LEU A 95 -12.66 3.26 17.15
C LEU A 95 -12.30 1.78 17.01
N ASP A 96 -12.56 1.20 15.84
CA ASP A 96 -12.23 -0.19 15.50
C ASP A 96 -11.09 -0.31 14.50
N GLY A 97 -10.60 0.82 13.98
CA GLY A 97 -9.49 0.84 13.04
C GLY A 97 -9.06 2.27 12.74
N VAL A 98 -8.00 2.35 11.94
CA VAL A 98 -7.43 3.62 11.48
C VAL A 98 -7.45 3.65 9.96
N SER A 99 -7.90 4.77 9.38
CA SER A 99 -7.72 5.04 7.96
C SER A 99 -6.38 5.73 7.69
N LEU A 100 -5.79 5.51 6.51
CA LEU A 100 -4.54 6.15 6.05
C LEU A 100 -4.55 6.37 4.54
N HIS A 101 -3.87 7.44 4.10
CA HIS A 101 -3.65 7.76 2.68
C HIS A 101 -2.14 7.71 2.33
N PRO A 102 -1.54 6.51 2.15
CA PRO A 102 -0.09 6.35 2.02
C PRO A 102 0.39 6.60 0.58
N TYR A 103 0.20 7.81 0.07
CA TYR A 103 0.70 8.19 -1.25
C TYR A 103 2.24 8.21 -1.29
N PRO A 104 2.87 7.42 -2.18
CA PRO A 104 4.33 7.47 -2.35
C PRO A 104 4.80 8.72 -3.11
N TYR A 105 3.87 9.41 -3.78
CA TYR A 105 4.07 10.59 -4.64
C TYR A 105 4.98 10.33 -5.85
N THR A 106 6.26 10.24 -5.59
CA THR A 106 7.40 10.13 -6.53
C THR A 106 8.15 8.82 -6.33
N LEU A 107 7.89 8.13 -5.21
CA LEU A 107 8.60 6.93 -4.78
C LEU A 107 7.93 5.65 -5.30
N PRO A 108 8.69 4.53 -5.38
CA PRO A 108 8.09 3.22 -5.60
C PRO A 108 7.19 2.79 -4.42
N PRO A 109 6.24 1.86 -4.63
CA PRO A 109 5.21 1.45 -3.65
C PRO A 109 5.75 1.05 -2.27
N GLU A 110 6.92 0.42 -2.20
CA GLU A 110 7.49 -0.11 -0.96
C GLU A 110 8.14 0.98 -0.10
N LYS A 111 8.14 2.25 -0.56
CA LYS A 111 8.75 3.38 0.13
C LYS A 111 7.74 4.45 0.53
N GLN A 112 7.97 5.01 1.71
CA GLN A 112 7.15 6.03 2.36
C GLN A 112 8.05 6.99 3.15
N ALA A 113 8.07 8.27 2.79
CA ALA A 113 8.99 9.26 3.35
C ALA A 113 8.63 9.74 4.78
N PHE A 114 8.56 8.79 5.72
CA PHE A 114 8.13 9.02 7.12
C PHE A 114 9.06 8.40 8.18
N GLY A 115 10.30 8.07 7.82
CA GLY A 115 11.26 7.36 8.66
C GLY A 115 12.54 8.15 8.92
N GLY A 116 13.45 7.64 9.74
CA GLY A 116 14.74 8.30 9.96
C GLY A 116 14.67 9.60 10.78
N GLU A 117 15.86 10.18 11.01
CA GLU A 117 16.03 11.32 11.90
C GLU A 117 15.38 12.60 11.39
N SER A 118 15.46 12.88 10.08
CA SER A 118 14.84 14.08 9.52
C SER A 118 13.32 14.10 9.76
N ASN A 119 12.65 12.95 9.68
CA ASN A 119 11.24 12.84 9.99
C ASN A 119 10.95 12.95 11.49
N ARG A 120 11.80 12.41 12.38
CA ARG A 120 11.65 12.65 13.83
C ARG A 120 11.71 14.14 14.15
N LEU A 121 12.64 14.86 13.53
CA LEU A 121 12.77 16.30 13.68
C LEU A 121 11.59 17.05 13.04
N ARG A 122 11.14 16.67 11.84
CA ARG A 122 10.01 17.31 11.14
C ARG A 122 8.67 17.08 11.84
N ASP A 123 8.40 15.83 12.24
CA ASP A 123 7.09 15.33 12.67
C ASP A 123 6.97 15.12 14.19
N GLY A 124 8.08 15.15 14.92
CA GLY A 124 8.14 14.82 16.35
C GLY A 124 8.13 13.31 16.63
N LEU A 125 8.11 12.48 15.58
CA LEU A 125 8.21 11.03 15.62
C LEU A 125 8.59 10.49 14.24
N ALA A 126 9.06 9.24 14.17
CA ALA A 126 9.16 8.51 12.91
C ALA A 126 7.96 7.56 12.81
N SER A 127 7.22 7.64 11.70
CA SER A 127 6.14 6.70 11.40
C SER A 127 6.59 5.52 10.55
N ALA A 128 7.84 5.48 10.07
CA ALA A 128 8.49 4.37 9.39
C ALA A 128 9.90 4.11 9.98
N ASP A 129 10.54 3.01 9.59
CA ASP A 129 11.95 2.73 9.90
C ASP A 129 12.89 3.67 9.13
N ASP A 130 14.19 3.63 9.45
CA ASP A 130 15.20 4.46 8.77
C ASP A 130 15.39 4.08 7.30
N TYR A 131 14.82 2.95 6.87
CA TYR A 131 14.71 2.57 5.46
C TYR A 131 13.47 3.13 4.78
N HIS A 132 12.62 3.88 5.48
CA HIS A 132 11.40 4.49 4.94
C HIS A 132 10.49 3.46 4.27
N SER A 133 10.40 2.24 4.80
CA SER A 133 9.63 1.17 4.15
C SER A 133 8.13 1.27 4.43
N TYR A 134 7.28 1.00 3.43
CA TYR A 134 5.84 0.88 3.61
C TYR A 134 5.49 -0.19 4.67
N ALA A 135 6.20 -1.32 4.63
CA ALA A 135 6.07 -2.40 5.60
C ALA A 135 6.26 -1.92 7.06
N SER A 136 7.32 -1.14 7.31
CA SER A 136 7.57 -0.61 8.65
C SER A 136 6.55 0.43 9.07
N MET A 137 6.04 1.22 8.12
CA MET A 137 4.99 2.21 8.41
C MET A 137 3.72 1.53 8.91
N VAL A 138 3.28 0.46 8.24
CA VAL A 138 2.15 -0.35 8.68
C VAL A 138 2.42 -0.97 10.05
N ARG A 139 3.61 -1.55 10.24
CA ARG A 139 4.02 -2.18 11.52
C ARG A 139 4.01 -1.19 12.68
N LEU A 140 4.58 0.00 12.50
CA LEU A 140 4.65 1.03 13.54
C LEU A 140 3.28 1.62 13.84
N MET A 141 2.42 1.82 12.84
CA MET A 141 1.04 2.24 13.08
C MET A 141 0.28 1.18 13.90
N LYS A 142 0.37 -0.11 13.55
CA LYS A 142 -0.26 -1.19 14.34
C LYS A 142 0.26 -1.23 15.78
N ALA A 143 1.57 -1.05 15.97
CA ALA A 143 2.17 -0.94 17.31
C ALA A 143 1.63 0.27 18.08
N LYS A 144 1.48 1.42 17.42
CA LYS A 144 0.88 2.62 18.01
C LYS A 144 -0.56 2.38 18.44
N MET A 145 -1.40 1.83 17.56
CA MET A 145 -2.79 1.47 17.86
C MET A 145 -2.88 0.55 19.09
N LYS A 146 -2.03 -0.47 19.17
CA LYS A 146 -1.94 -1.36 20.34
C LYS A 146 -1.55 -0.59 21.61
N SER A 147 -0.52 0.27 21.54
CA SER A 147 -0.02 1.04 22.69
C SER A 147 -1.03 2.03 23.30
N VAL A 148 -2.02 2.44 22.51
CA VAL A 148 -3.09 3.36 22.95
C VAL A 148 -4.36 2.62 23.39
N GLY A 149 -4.36 1.29 23.39
CA GLY A 149 -5.46 0.47 23.88
C GLY A 149 -6.64 0.37 22.92
N MET A 150 -6.42 0.50 21.60
CA MET A 150 -7.46 0.21 20.63
C MET A 150 -7.85 -1.27 20.65
N LYS A 151 -9.13 -1.56 20.40
CA LYS A 151 -9.69 -2.92 20.38
C LYS A 151 -9.17 -3.77 19.22
N SER A 152 -8.79 -3.12 18.13
CA SER A 152 -8.26 -3.73 16.92
C SER A 152 -7.14 -2.86 16.36
N THR A 153 -6.26 -3.50 15.60
CA THR A 153 -5.19 -2.82 14.82
C THR A 153 -5.46 -2.93 13.32
N ASP A 154 -6.73 -3.03 12.93
CA ASP A 154 -7.14 -3.03 11.53
C ASP A 154 -6.88 -1.66 10.91
N ILE A 155 -6.12 -1.65 9.82
CA ILE A 155 -5.82 -0.45 9.05
C ILE A 155 -6.62 -0.52 7.76
N TYR A 156 -7.27 0.59 7.44
CA TYR A 156 -8.01 0.82 6.21
C TYR A 156 -7.19 1.80 5.38
N VAL A 157 -6.81 1.43 4.17
CA VAL A 157 -6.22 2.37 3.22
C VAL A 157 -7.35 2.88 2.37
N THR A 158 -7.93 4.01 2.75
CA THR A 158 -9.13 4.58 2.12
C THR A 158 -8.80 5.36 0.86
N GLU A 159 -7.52 5.66 0.65
CA GLU A 159 -7.02 6.32 -0.54
C GLU A 159 -5.56 5.95 -0.78
N PHE A 160 -5.19 5.63 -2.03
CA PHE A 160 -3.81 5.53 -2.50
C PHE A 160 -3.83 5.54 -4.03
N GLY A 161 -2.68 5.77 -4.67
CA GLY A 161 -2.62 5.68 -6.12
C GLY A 161 -1.39 6.27 -6.77
N PHE A 162 -1.39 6.19 -8.09
CA PHE A 162 -0.37 6.75 -8.97
C PHE A 162 -1.06 7.41 -10.15
N THR A 163 -0.86 8.71 -10.33
CA THR A 163 -1.49 9.48 -11.40
C THR A 163 -0.70 9.38 -12.71
N THR A 164 -1.40 9.32 -13.84
CA THR A 164 -0.80 9.35 -15.19
C THR A 164 -0.87 10.72 -15.85
N PHE A 165 -0.99 11.79 -15.06
CA PHE A 165 -0.96 13.15 -15.60
C PHE A 165 0.40 13.51 -16.19
N ASN A 166 0.41 14.45 -17.13
CA ASN A 166 1.60 15.12 -17.62
C ASN A 166 2.04 16.13 -16.57
N ARG A 167 3.18 15.84 -15.93
CA ARG A 167 3.74 16.64 -14.85
C ARG A 167 3.82 18.12 -15.19
N THR A 168 3.31 18.94 -14.27
CA THR A 168 3.40 20.40 -14.30
C THR A 168 4.28 20.90 -13.15
N LYS A 169 4.80 22.13 -13.31
CA LYS A 169 5.62 22.78 -12.27
C LYS A 169 4.78 22.94 -11.00
N GLY A 170 5.35 22.54 -9.85
CA GLY A 170 4.72 22.70 -8.54
C GLY A 170 3.85 21.52 -8.09
N SER A 171 3.65 20.49 -8.92
CA SER A 171 2.99 19.26 -8.46
C SER A 171 3.87 18.48 -7.48
N ILE A 172 3.24 17.94 -6.44
CA ILE A 172 3.86 17.01 -5.49
C ILE A 172 3.97 15.59 -6.06
N TYR A 173 3.25 15.29 -7.14
CA TYR A 173 3.23 13.99 -7.81
C TYR A 173 4.18 13.94 -9.02
N GLU A 174 4.77 12.78 -9.34
CA GLU A 174 5.73 12.64 -10.46
C GLU A 174 5.06 12.56 -11.84
N GLY A 175 3.87 11.97 -11.97
CA GLY A 175 3.22 11.73 -13.26
C GLY A 175 3.84 10.53 -13.97
N PHE A 176 3.14 9.39 -13.93
CA PHE A 176 3.66 8.11 -14.41
C PHE A 176 3.11 7.72 -15.78
N THR A 177 3.84 6.89 -16.52
CA THR A 177 3.27 6.26 -17.71
C THR A 177 2.12 5.31 -17.31
N PRO A 178 1.16 5.03 -18.20
CA PRO A 178 0.11 4.04 -17.93
C PRO A 178 0.65 2.64 -17.58
N SER A 179 1.79 2.25 -18.16
CA SER A 179 2.53 1.03 -17.81
C SER A 179 3.02 1.08 -16.36
N THR A 180 3.73 2.13 -15.97
CA THR A 180 4.24 2.30 -14.60
C THR A 180 3.11 2.37 -13.57
N GLN A 181 1.97 3.01 -13.89
CA GLN A 181 0.79 2.96 -13.04
C GLN A 181 0.35 1.50 -12.78
N ALA A 182 0.25 0.67 -13.83
CA ALA A 182 -0.12 -0.75 -13.68
C ALA A 182 0.90 -1.54 -12.82
N LYS A 183 2.20 -1.31 -13.05
CA LYS A 183 3.30 -1.92 -12.30
C LYS A 183 3.23 -1.58 -10.81
N TYR A 184 3.04 -0.31 -10.49
CA TYR A 184 3.02 0.16 -9.11
C TYR A 184 1.72 -0.18 -8.37
N LEU A 185 0.57 -0.14 -9.03
CA LEU A 185 -0.69 -0.54 -8.41
C LEU A 185 -0.70 -2.02 -8.03
N THR A 186 -0.23 -2.90 -8.91
CA THR A 186 -0.16 -4.33 -8.59
C THR A 186 0.76 -4.61 -7.40
N ARG A 187 1.94 -3.97 -7.35
CA ARG A 187 2.86 -4.02 -6.19
C ARG A 187 2.21 -3.52 -4.91
N MET A 188 1.52 -2.37 -4.97
CA MET A 188 0.89 -1.78 -3.79
C MET A 188 -0.27 -2.63 -3.25
N PHE A 189 -1.13 -3.17 -4.13
CA PHE A 189 -2.19 -4.09 -3.72
C PHE A 189 -1.66 -5.37 -3.07
N ILE A 190 -0.60 -5.98 -3.62
CA ILE A 190 0.06 -7.12 -2.96
C ILE A 190 0.66 -6.70 -1.62
N GLY A 191 1.32 -5.54 -1.57
CA GLY A 191 1.84 -4.95 -0.33
C GLY A 191 0.74 -4.80 0.75
N HIS A 192 -0.45 -4.34 0.38
CA HIS A 192 -1.60 -4.28 1.28
C HIS A 192 -2.01 -5.65 1.80
N LEU A 193 -2.10 -6.66 0.93
CA LEU A 193 -2.45 -8.03 1.32
C LEU A 193 -1.45 -8.60 2.33
N VAL A 194 -0.15 -8.54 2.03
CA VAL A 194 0.90 -9.19 2.85
C VAL A 194 1.22 -8.43 4.14
N HIS A 195 0.90 -7.14 4.22
CA HIS A 195 1.01 -6.38 5.47
C HIS A 195 -0.28 -6.36 6.29
N GLY A 196 -1.30 -7.11 5.84
CA GLY A 196 -2.58 -7.29 6.54
C GLY A 196 -3.34 -5.98 6.68
N ILE A 197 -3.43 -5.21 5.60
CA ILE A 197 -4.38 -4.11 5.47
C ILE A 197 -5.78 -4.68 5.31
N LYS A 198 -6.74 -4.15 6.06
CA LYS A 198 -8.10 -4.70 6.17
C LYS A 198 -8.91 -4.47 4.90
N ALA A 199 -8.79 -3.27 4.34
CA ALA A 199 -9.35 -2.88 3.06
C ALA A 199 -8.46 -1.79 2.46
N ALA A 200 -8.26 -1.83 1.15
CA ALA A 200 -7.53 -0.82 0.40
C ALA A 200 -8.37 -0.34 -0.78
N ILE A 201 -8.52 0.96 -0.93
CA ILE A 201 -9.33 1.61 -1.95
C ILE A 201 -8.40 2.48 -2.79
N GLN A 202 -8.17 2.03 -4.02
CA GLN A 202 -7.39 2.78 -5.00
C GLN A 202 -8.18 4.00 -5.43
N TYR A 203 -7.56 5.19 -5.34
CA TYR A 203 -8.02 6.41 -5.96
C TYR A 203 -7.43 6.49 -7.37
N ASP A 204 -8.22 6.33 -8.41
CA ASP A 204 -9.65 6.01 -8.39
C ASP A 204 -10.05 5.05 -9.52
N PHE A 205 -11.34 4.68 -9.55
CA PHE A 205 -11.82 3.73 -10.55
C PHE A 205 -11.76 4.34 -11.96
N LYS A 206 -12.26 5.56 -12.14
CA LYS A 206 -12.32 6.30 -13.41
C LYS A 206 -11.55 7.60 -13.27
N ASN A 207 -10.96 8.13 -14.34
CA ASN A 207 -10.44 9.49 -14.33
C ASN A 207 -11.54 10.49 -13.94
N ASP A 208 -11.22 11.43 -13.06
CA ASP A 208 -12.16 12.46 -12.59
C ASP A 208 -12.40 13.58 -13.60
N GLY A 209 -11.47 13.77 -14.52
CA GLY A 209 -11.61 14.75 -15.58
C GLY A 209 -10.79 14.41 -16.80
N THR A 210 -10.72 15.35 -17.74
CA THR A 210 -10.01 15.17 -19.02
C THR A 210 -8.73 15.99 -19.14
N ASN A 211 -8.50 16.94 -18.22
CA ASN A 211 -7.28 17.74 -18.22
C ASN A 211 -6.09 16.86 -17.86
N ILE A 212 -5.23 16.58 -18.83
CA ILE A 212 -4.03 15.75 -18.67
C ILE A 212 -2.97 16.38 -17.76
N ARG A 213 -3.09 17.66 -17.41
CA ARG A 213 -2.14 18.40 -16.57
C ARG A 213 -2.55 18.48 -15.09
N GLU A 214 -3.75 18.01 -14.74
CA GLU A 214 -4.21 17.91 -13.35
C GLU A 214 -3.96 16.51 -12.82
N ALA A 215 -3.20 16.39 -11.73
CA ALA A 215 -2.91 15.09 -11.13
C ALA A 215 -4.18 14.31 -10.76
N GLU A 216 -5.12 14.98 -10.08
CA GLU A 216 -6.37 14.39 -9.60
C GLU A 216 -7.26 13.85 -10.73
N HIS A 217 -7.20 14.45 -11.93
CA HIS A 217 -7.99 13.97 -13.06
C HIS A 217 -7.52 12.63 -13.63
N ASN A 218 -6.29 12.18 -13.34
CA ASN A 218 -5.63 11.13 -14.12
C ASN A 218 -5.22 9.90 -13.27
N PHE A 219 -5.82 9.72 -12.10
CA PHE A 219 -5.58 8.56 -11.23
C PHE A 219 -6.32 7.29 -11.68
N GLY A 220 -7.40 7.44 -12.43
CA GLY A 220 -8.31 6.37 -12.85
C GLY A 220 -7.62 5.14 -13.42
N MET A 221 -8.20 3.97 -13.17
CA MET A 221 -7.90 2.74 -13.92
C MET A 221 -8.68 2.68 -15.25
N VAL A 222 -9.75 3.46 -15.39
CA VAL A 222 -10.45 3.69 -16.66
C VAL A 222 -10.49 5.18 -16.98
N GLU A 223 -10.60 5.52 -18.26
CA GLU A 223 -10.73 6.90 -18.71
C GLU A 223 -12.04 7.56 -18.25
N HIS A 224 -12.12 8.89 -18.35
CA HIS A 224 -13.32 9.66 -18.01
C HIS A 224 -14.50 9.26 -18.93
N SER A 225 -15.74 9.46 -18.49
CA SER A 225 -16.95 9.03 -19.20
C SER A 225 -17.03 9.54 -20.65
N VAL A 226 -16.61 10.78 -20.88
CA VAL A 226 -16.56 11.40 -22.24
C VAL A 226 -15.58 10.70 -23.20
N ARG A 227 -14.65 9.88 -22.67
CA ARG A 227 -13.76 9.01 -23.45
C ARG A 227 -14.24 7.56 -23.49
N GLY A 228 -15.47 7.31 -23.03
CA GLY A 228 -16.14 6.01 -23.11
C GLY A 228 -15.66 4.99 -22.08
N TYR A 229 -15.15 5.42 -20.91
CA TYR A 229 -14.64 4.52 -19.86
C TYR A 229 -13.59 3.51 -20.35
N LYS A 230 -12.79 3.89 -21.36
CA LYS A 230 -11.76 3.01 -21.92
C LYS A 230 -10.81 2.52 -20.80
N PRO A 231 -10.61 1.21 -20.63
CA PRO A 231 -9.70 0.69 -19.61
C PRO A 231 -8.24 1.08 -19.90
N LYS A 232 -7.53 1.54 -18.87
CA LYS A 232 -6.06 1.71 -18.89
C LYS A 232 -5.37 0.37 -18.60
N PRO A 233 -4.06 0.22 -18.89
CA PRO A 233 -3.32 -1.02 -18.58
C PRO A 233 -3.46 -1.49 -17.12
N SER A 234 -3.58 -0.54 -16.18
CA SER A 234 -3.81 -0.81 -14.76
C SER A 234 -5.10 -1.59 -14.50
N TYR A 235 -6.18 -1.33 -15.23
CA TYR A 235 -7.43 -2.09 -15.11
C TYR A 235 -7.22 -3.58 -15.36
N TYR A 236 -6.57 -3.94 -16.47
CA TYR A 236 -6.32 -5.34 -16.81
C TYR A 236 -5.34 -6.02 -15.84
N ALA A 237 -4.31 -5.29 -15.39
CA ALA A 237 -3.36 -5.81 -14.42
C ALA A 237 -4.04 -6.11 -13.07
N ILE A 238 -4.90 -5.21 -12.58
CA ILE A 238 -5.66 -5.42 -11.34
C ILE A 238 -6.74 -6.49 -11.52
N GLN A 239 -7.40 -6.57 -12.69
CA GLN A 239 -8.32 -7.66 -13.00
C GLN A 239 -7.63 -9.03 -12.85
N ARG A 240 -6.44 -9.21 -13.44
CA ARG A 240 -5.68 -10.46 -13.32
C ARG A 240 -5.24 -10.74 -11.89
N LEU A 241 -4.78 -9.72 -11.17
CA LEU A 241 -4.41 -9.85 -9.76
C LEU A 241 -5.58 -10.33 -8.91
N CYS A 242 -6.77 -9.74 -9.10
CA CYS A 242 -7.99 -10.17 -8.44
C CYS A 242 -8.36 -11.61 -8.79
N SER A 243 -8.28 -12.02 -10.06
CA SER A 243 -8.56 -13.40 -10.47
C SER A 243 -7.60 -14.42 -9.87
N LEU A 244 -6.36 -14.03 -9.55
CA LEU A 244 -5.33 -14.94 -9.03
C LEU A 244 -5.23 -14.96 -7.51
N LEU A 245 -5.50 -13.85 -6.82
CA LEU A 245 -5.27 -13.70 -5.38
C LEU A 245 -6.53 -13.42 -4.55
N SER A 246 -7.72 -13.39 -5.18
CA SER A 246 -8.98 -13.28 -4.43
C SER A 246 -9.34 -14.57 -3.68
N SER A 247 -10.31 -14.46 -2.77
CA SER A 247 -10.83 -15.61 -2.01
C SER A 247 -11.19 -16.78 -2.94
N PRO A 248 -10.77 -18.02 -2.62
CA PRO A 248 -10.27 -18.48 -1.32
C PRO A 248 -8.75 -18.37 -1.10
N VAL A 249 -8.00 -17.74 -2.01
CA VAL A 249 -6.54 -17.59 -1.88
C VAL A 249 -6.19 -16.73 -0.66
N LYS A 250 -5.20 -17.17 0.11
CA LYS A 250 -4.72 -16.46 1.31
C LYS A 250 -3.20 -16.43 1.35
N GLU A 251 -2.65 -15.35 1.91
CA GLU A 251 -1.23 -15.27 2.22
C GLU A 251 -0.82 -16.48 3.07
N TYR A 252 0.24 -17.15 2.65
CA TYR A 252 0.78 -18.31 3.34
C TYR A 252 1.94 -17.87 4.24
N LYS A 253 1.59 -17.49 5.48
CA LYS A 253 2.52 -17.12 6.56
C LYS A 253 3.28 -18.32 7.14
N SER A 254 3.79 -19.18 6.27
CA SER A 254 4.51 -20.39 6.63
C SER A 254 5.96 -20.09 7.05
N LYS A 255 6.63 -21.09 7.62
CA LYS A 255 8.09 -21.08 7.80
C LYS A 255 8.84 -21.44 6.51
N LEU A 256 8.16 -21.73 5.39
CA LEU A 256 8.83 -22.09 4.14
C LEU A 256 9.65 -20.90 3.67
N SER A 257 10.97 -21.01 3.74
CA SER A 257 11.83 -19.95 3.24
C SER A 257 11.83 -19.98 1.71
N THR A 258 11.84 -18.78 1.11
CA THR A 258 12.08 -18.60 -0.32
C THR A 258 13.39 -17.83 -0.50
N LYS A 259 14.33 -18.39 -1.24
CA LYS A 259 15.62 -17.75 -1.58
C LYS A 259 15.67 -17.46 -3.07
N VAL A 260 16.25 -16.35 -3.46
CA VAL A 260 16.39 -15.91 -4.85
C VAL A 260 17.86 -15.57 -5.07
N MET A 261 18.46 -16.07 -6.14
CA MET A 261 19.89 -15.92 -6.40
C MET A 261 20.14 -15.61 -7.89
N PRO A 262 20.73 -14.44 -8.22
CA PRO A 262 20.87 -13.26 -7.37
C PRO A 262 19.49 -12.66 -7.00
N ASP A 263 19.38 -12.03 -5.83
CA ASP A 263 18.16 -11.35 -5.37
C ASP A 263 18.10 -9.86 -5.76
N ARG A 264 19.08 -9.38 -6.51
CA ARG A 264 19.23 -8.01 -6.98
C ARG A 264 20.17 -7.95 -8.18
N TYR A 265 20.23 -6.81 -8.85
CA TYR A 265 21.29 -6.56 -9.83
C TYR A 265 22.66 -6.52 -9.13
N THR A 266 23.57 -7.41 -9.53
CA THR A 266 24.93 -7.42 -9.02
C THR A 266 25.73 -6.29 -9.66
N PRO A 267 26.38 -5.42 -8.87
CA PRO A 267 27.38 -4.50 -9.40
C PRO A 267 28.48 -5.29 -10.11
N SER A 268 28.97 -4.79 -11.23
CA SER A 268 30.20 -5.27 -11.87
C SER A 268 31.35 -4.31 -11.55
N LYS A 269 32.59 -4.77 -11.74
CA LYS A 269 33.78 -3.92 -11.58
C LYS A 269 33.77 -2.71 -12.52
N ASN A 270 33.14 -2.86 -13.69
CA ASN A 270 33.08 -1.84 -14.74
C ASN A 270 31.79 -1.02 -14.70
N TRP A 271 30.77 -1.47 -13.97
CA TRP A 271 29.46 -0.85 -13.92
C TRP A 271 28.79 -1.07 -12.58
N LYS A 272 28.49 0.02 -11.87
CA LYS A 272 27.66 -0.02 -10.67
C LYS A 272 26.23 0.31 -11.07
N SER A 273 25.30 -0.62 -10.81
CA SER A 273 23.87 -0.33 -10.94
C SER A 273 23.49 0.67 -9.84
N PHE A 274 23.07 1.87 -10.24
CA PHE A 274 22.56 2.89 -9.33
C PHE A 274 21.08 3.13 -9.62
N GLU A 275 20.25 2.98 -8.60
CA GLU A 275 18.89 3.50 -8.64
C GLU A 275 18.92 5.00 -8.34
N PRO A 276 18.17 5.84 -9.09
CA PRO A 276 18.01 7.24 -8.76
C PRO A 276 17.53 7.40 -7.31
N CYS A 277 18.37 8.04 -6.50
CA CYS A 277 18.05 8.41 -5.14
C CYS A 277 17.22 9.69 -5.17
N GLU A 278 16.11 9.69 -4.44
CA GLU A 278 15.36 10.90 -4.20
C GLU A 278 15.76 11.50 -2.86
N VAL A 279 15.79 12.83 -2.76
CA VAL A 279 16.00 13.52 -1.50
C VAL A 279 14.72 14.22 -1.10
N ARG A 280 14.15 13.85 0.04
CA ARG A 280 12.97 14.51 0.60
C ARG A 280 13.22 14.86 2.04
N ASP A 281 13.10 16.15 2.35
CA ASP A 281 13.39 16.70 3.69
C ASP A 281 14.77 16.23 4.22
N GLY A 282 15.78 16.20 3.36
CA GLY A 282 17.14 15.75 3.69
C GLY A 282 17.34 14.22 3.77
N ALA A 283 16.28 13.42 3.74
CA ALA A 283 16.38 11.95 3.70
C ALA A 283 16.68 11.47 2.28
N LYS A 284 17.68 10.58 2.15
CA LYS A 284 18.01 9.88 0.90
C LYS A 284 17.16 8.61 0.76
N LEU A 285 16.28 8.61 -0.23
CA LEU A 285 15.30 7.56 -0.48
C LEU A 285 15.69 6.77 -1.73
N GLN A 286 16.34 5.63 -1.51
CA GLN A 286 16.64 4.65 -2.56
C GLN A 286 15.59 3.54 -2.55
N PRO A 287 15.19 2.97 -3.70
CA PRO A 287 14.37 1.76 -3.74
C PRO A 287 14.96 0.64 -2.89
N ILE A 288 14.14 -0.35 -2.51
CA ILE A 288 14.63 -1.51 -1.75
C ILE A 288 15.73 -2.22 -2.56
N GLY A 289 15.53 -2.37 -3.88
CA GLY A 289 16.52 -2.93 -4.78
C GLY A 289 16.70 -4.45 -4.65
N HIS A 290 15.78 -5.12 -3.97
CA HIS A 290 15.75 -6.57 -3.80
C HIS A 290 14.44 -7.16 -4.32
N VAL A 291 14.51 -8.42 -4.75
CA VAL A 291 13.34 -9.22 -5.08
C VAL A 291 12.44 -9.40 -3.85
N GLN A 292 11.20 -8.93 -4.00
CA GLN A 292 10.10 -9.22 -3.09
C GLN A 292 9.55 -10.60 -3.42
N LYS A 293 9.14 -11.31 -2.38
CA LYS A 293 8.81 -12.73 -2.44
C LYS A 293 7.72 -13.04 -1.44
N HIS A 294 6.56 -13.44 -1.95
CA HIS A 294 5.38 -13.66 -1.15
C HIS A 294 4.72 -14.97 -1.56
N LEU A 295 4.42 -15.80 -0.57
CA LEU A 295 3.72 -17.06 -0.76
C LEU A 295 2.25 -16.89 -0.43
N PHE A 296 1.41 -17.49 -1.26
CA PHE A 296 -0.02 -17.63 -1.08
C PHE A 296 -0.42 -19.09 -1.29
N ARG A 297 -1.60 -19.46 -0.83
CA ARG A 297 -2.16 -20.79 -1.05
C ARG A 297 -3.63 -20.73 -1.40
N ASN A 298 -4.04 -21.65 -2.27
CA ASN A 298 -5.43 -21.95 -2.55
C ASN A 298 -5.78 -23.31 -1.93
N GLY A 299 -6.18 -23.29 -0.65
CA GLY A 299 -6.25 -24.50 0.16
C GLY A 299 -4.89 -25.23 0.18
N ASP A 300 -4.92 -26.56 0.12
CA ASP A 300 -3.71 -27.39 0.10
C ASP A 300 -3.33 -27.88 -1.31
N LYS A 301 -4.09 -27.48 -2.35
CA LYS A 301 -3.91 -27.98 -3.72
C LYS A 301 -2.87 -27.18 -4.50
N GLU A 302 -2.62 -25.95 -4.08
CA GLU A 302 -1.89 -24.98 -4.89
C GLU A 302 -1.07 -24.04 -4.01
N LEU A 303 0.22 -23.96 -4.34
CA LEU A 303 1.15 -22.98 -3.79
C LEU A 303 1.40 -21.91 -4.85
N ILE A 304 1.25 -20.65 -4.46
CA ILE A 304 1.40 -19.50 -5.36
C ILE A 304 2.57 -18.66 -4.84
N LEU A 305 3.61 -18.51 -5.65
CA LEU A 305 4.74 -17.64 -5.38
C LEU A 305 4.64 -16.37 -6.22
N VAL A 306 4.63 -15.22 -5.57
CA VAL A 306 4.61 -13.90 -6.23
C VAL A 306 5.98 -13.24 -6.08
N LEU A 307 6.58 -12.84 -7.20
CA LEU A 307 7.92 -12.24 -7.26
C LEU A 307 7.91 -10.94 -8.05
N TRP A 308 8.66 -9.94 -7.58
CA TRP A 308 9.07 -8.78 -8.39
C TRP A 308 10.34 -8.17 -7.83
N ASN A 309 11.10 -7.46 -8.65
CA ASN A 309 12.26 -6.69 -8.22
C ASN A 309 11.81 -5.30 -7.75
N ALA A 310 11.98 -4.96 -6.46
CA ALA A 310 11.52 -3.69 -5.88
C ALA A 310 12.47 -2.52 -6.18
N ILE A 311 12.62 -2.22 -7.47
CA ILE A 311 13.30 -1.05 -8.03
C ILE A 311 12.28 -0.01 -8.53
N ARG A 312 12.75 1.13 -9.04
CA ARG A 312 11.89 2.05 -9.78
C ARG A 312 11.45 1.39 -11.09
N ALA A 313 10.15 1.48 -11.38
CA ALA A 313 9.61 0.90 -12.59
C ALA A 313 10.10 1.67 -13.84
N THR A 314 10.51 0.93 -14.87
CA THR A 314 10.95 1.47 -16.16
C THR A 314 10.58 0.50 -17.28
N ASP A 315 10.32 1.03 -18.47
CA ASP A 315 10.08 0.22 -19.68
C ASP A 315 11.38 -0.04 -20.48
N GLU A 316 12.50 0.54 -20.05
CA GLU A 316 13.78 0.53 -20.78
C GLU A 316 14.78 -0.52 -20.25
N ARG A 317 14.55 -1.05 -19.05
CA ARG A 317 15.49 -1.97 -18.41
C ARG A 317 15.03 -3.42 -18.55
N GLN A 318 15.97 -4.28 -18.92
CA GLN A 318 15.76 -5.73 -18.87
C GLN A 318 15.42 -6.19 -17.44
N PRO A 319 14.52 -7.17 -17.27
CA PRO A 319 14.25 -7.82 -15.99
C PRO A 319 15.49 -8.49 -15.37
N LEU A 320 15.42 -8.78 -14.08
CA LEU A 320 16.45 -9.53 -13.37
C LEU A 320 16.36 -11.01 -13.76
N LEU A 321 17.39 -11.54 -14.42
CA LEU A 321 17.54 -12.98 -14.61
C LEU A 321 18.15 -13.61 -13.36
N THR A 322 17.43 -14.56 -12.77
CA THR A 322 17.92 -15.33 -11.62
C THR A 322 18.53 -16.64 -12.08
N LYS A 323 19.53 -17.15 -11.36
CA LYS A 323 20.01 -18.53 -11.53
C LYS A 323 19.03 -19.51 -10.90
N ASP A 324 18.65 -19.24 -9.65
CA ASP A 324 17.83 -20.12 -8.83
C ASP A 324 16.84 -19.32 -7.98
N VAL A 325 15.58 -19.76 -7.97
CA VAL A 325 14.61 -19.48 -6.90
C VAL A 325 14.35 -20.78 -6.14
N VAL A 326 14.65 -20.81 -4.85
CA VAL A 326 14.57 -22.01 -4.01
C VAL A 326 13.43 -21.87 -3.02
N ILE A 327 12.51 -22.82 -3.01
CA ILE A 327 11.42 -22.91 -2.03
C ILE A 327 11.68 -24.15 -1.17
N GLU A 328 11.59 -24.01 0.16
CA GLU A 328 11.84 -25.09 1.13
C GLU A 328 10.72 -26.14 1.22
N THR A 329 10.21 -26.59 0.07
CA THR A 329 9.26 -27.70 -0.04
C THR A 329 9.44 -28.43 -1.38
N ALA A 330 9.14 -29.73 -1.38
CA ALA A 330 9.08 -30.59 -2.56
C ALA A 330 7.65 -31.09 -2.86
N GLU A 331 6.66 -30.68 -2.07
CA GLU A 331 5.27 -31.15 -2.14
C GLU A 331 4.53 -30.64 -3.39
N TYR A 332 5.02 -29.55 -3.99
CA TYR A 332 4.40 -28.91 -5.14
C TYR A 332 5.31 -29.02 -6.37
N GLY A 333 4.72 -29.13 -7.55
CA GLY A 333 5.42 -29.25 -8.83
C GLY A 333 4.71 -28.52 -9.97
N ASN A 334 5.20 -28.73 -11.20
CA ASN A 334 4.66 -28.16 -12.43
C ASN A 334 4.50 -26.62 -12.37
N PRO A 335 5.58 -25.87 -12.12
CA PRO A 335 5.52 -24.43 -11.97
C PRO A 335 5.13 -23.74 -13.29
N LEU A 336 4.04 -22.98 -13.25
CA LEU A 336 3.55 -22.17 -14.35
C LEU A 336 3.61 -20.70 -13.97
N ALA A 337 4.40 -19.91 -14.69
CA ALA A 337 4.49 -18.47 -14.48
C ALA A 337 3.41 -17.74 -15.27
N ILE A 338 2.95 -16.62 -14.70
CA ILE A 338 1.97 -15.71 -15.26
C ILE A 338 2.51 -14.30 -15.10
N ASP A 339 2.64 -13.60 -16.22
CA ASP A 339 2.97 -12.18 -16.26
C ASP A 339 1.71 -11.34 -16.00
N ILE A 340 1.69 -10.53 -14.93
CA ILE A 340 0.46 -9.82 -14.53
C ILE A 340 0.09 -8.69 -15.49
N LEU A 341 1.06 -8.08 -16.18
CA LEU A 341 0.76 -6.99 -17.11
C LEU A 341 0.16 -7.51 -18.42
N THR A 342 0.72 -8.59 -18.94
CA THR A 342 0.37 -9.13 -20.27
C THR A 342 -0.63 -10.28 -20.21
N GLY A 343 -0.66 -11.03 -19.10
CA GLY A 343 -1.41 -12.28 -18.96
C GLY A 343 -0.75 -13.47 -19.65
N LYS A 344 0.44 -13.31 -20.24
CA LYS A 344 1.17 -14.41 -20.86
C LYS A 344 1.59 -15.43 -19.81
N THR A 345 1.47 -16.70 -20.16
CA THR A 345 1.90 -17.83 -19.33
C THR A 345 3.11 -18.50 -19.94
N TYR A 346 4.02 -18.99 -19.11
CA TYR A 346 5.19 -19.73 -19.55
C TYR A 346 5.64 -20.73 -18.49
N ASP A 347 6.18 -21.86 -18.94
CA ASP A 347 6.69 -22.90 -18.05
C ASP A 347 8.02 -22.47 -17.42
N ILE A 348 8.22 -22.84 -16.15
CA ILE A 348 9.50 -22.68 -15.48
C ILE A 348 10.17 -24.05 -15.34
N LYS A 349 11.43 -24.14 -15.75
CA LYS A 349 12.23 -25.34 -15.47
C LYS A 349 12.41 -25.49 -13.96
N SER A 350 12.11 -26.68 -13.43
CA SER A 350 12.31 -26.96 -12.02
C SER A 350 12.97 -28.30 -11.76
N GLU A 351 13.72 -28.37 -10.67
CA GLU A 351 14.28 -29.61 -10.13
C GLU A 351 13.98 -29.70 -8.63
N VAL A 352 13.84 -30.91 -8.11
CA VAL A 352 13.73 -31.16 -6.67
C VAL A 352 15.02 -31.81 -6.17
N LYS A 353 15.62 -31.21 -5.15
CA LYS A 353 16.80 -31.74 -4.44
C LYS A 353 16.64 -31.50 -2.95
N GLU A 354 16.97 -32.50 -2.14
CA GLU A 354 16.97 -32.39 -0.66
C GLU A 354 15.66 -31.80 -0.10
N SER A 355 14.51 -32.26 -0.60
CA SER A 355 13.17 -31.78 -0.21
C SER A 355 12.90 -30.29 -0.50
N LYS A 356 13.68 -29.66 -1.38
CA LYS A 356 13.51 -28.28 -1.85
C LYS A 356 13.21 -28.27 -3.35
N THR A 357 12.42 -27.30 -3.78
CA THR A 357 12.18 -27.06 -5.21
C THR A 357 13.02 -25.88 -5.69
N PHE A 358 13.79 -26.10 -6.75
CA PHE A 358 14.62 -25.12 -7.43
C PHE A 358 13.95 -24.77 -8.74
N LEU A 359 13.62 -23.49 -8.91
CA LEU A 359 13.13 -22.91 -10.15
C LEU A 359 14.32 -22.25 -10.85
N LYS A 360 14.61 -22.66 -12.09
CA LYS A 360 15.79 -22.22 -12.86
C LYS A 360 15.45 -21.06 -13.77
N ASP A 361 16.42 -20.16 -13.92
CA ASP A 361 16.40 -19.10 -14.95
C ASP A 361 15.14 -18.23 -14.90
N VAL A 362 14.59 -17.97 -13.70
CA VAL A 362 13.37 -17.19 -13.54
C VAL A 362 13.67 -15.72 -13.86
N ILE A 363 12.91 -15.16 -14.80
CA ILE A 363 12.96 -13.75 -15.20
C ILE A 363 12.03 -12.95 -14.29
N ILE A 364 12.59 -12.04 -13.48
CA ILE A 364 11.86 -11.26 -12.48
C ILE A 364 11.86 -9.78 -12.87
N PRO A 365 10.75 -9.23 -13.38
CA PRO A 365 10.65 -7.82 -13.75
C PRO A 365 10.46 -6.90 -12.53
N ASP A 366 10.32 -5.60 -12.78
CA ASP A 366 10.02 -4.57 -11.77
C ASP A 366 8.53 -4.50 -11.36
N TYR A 367 7.76 -5.54 -11.72
CA TYR A 367 6.37 -5.77 -11.39
C TYR A 367 6.11 -7.26 -11.12
N PRO A 368 4.93 -7.61 -10.55
CA PRO A 368 4.66 -8.97 -10.12
C PRO A 368 4.56 -9.96 -11.28
N ILE A 369 5.30 -11.06 -11.17
CA ILE A 369 4.96 -12.33 -11.81
C ILE A 369 4.37 -13.27 -10.76
N VAL A 370 3.47 -14.15 -11.19
CA VAL A 370 2.82 -15.15 -10.32
C VAL A 370 3.19 -16.53 -10.82
N ILE A 371 3.81 -17.34 -9.96
CA ILE A 371 4.20 -18.72 -10.25
C ILE A 371 3.27 -19.64 -9.47
N LYS A 372 2.43 -20.38 -10.19
CA LYS A 372 1.53 -21.38 -9.62
C LYS A 372 2.22 -22.74 -9.61
N MET A 373 2.16 -23.44 -8.49
CA MET A 373 2.65 -24.82 -8.35
C MET A 373 1.54 -25.67 -7.73
N PHE A 374 1.40 -26.90 -8.20
CA PHE A 374 0.31 -27.78 -7.81
C PHE A 374 0.83 -28.92 -6.95
N LYS A 375 0.05 -29.31 -5.94
CA LYS A 375 0.40 -30.42 -5.07
C LYS A 375 0.56 -31.70 -5.90
N LYS A 376 1.64 -32.43 -5.65
CA LYS A 376 1.97 -33.69 -6.32
C LYS A 376 1.04 -34.83 -5.90
#